data_AF-A0A5J9UZP4-F1
#
_entry.id   AF-A0A5J9UZP4-F1
#
_cell.length_a   1.000
_cell.length_b   1.000
_cell.length_c   1.000
_cell.angle_alpha   90.00
_cell.angle_beta   90.00
_cell.angle_gamma   90.00
#
_symmetry.space_group_name_H-M   'P 1'
#
loop_
_entity.id
_entity.type
_entity.pdbx_description
1 polymer ?
#
loop_
_entity_poly.entity_id
_entity_poly.type
_entity_poly.pdbx_seq_one_letter_code
_entity_poly.pdbx_strand_id
1 'polypeptide(L)'
;MDALISAALEEVCARLATGITVSNLWTALRGTLDTAGLPLGPAVKRTLWARLLSLRVISLVEGDRDMVPVAAGEPAEKDVEEAERRGVRLLASAAIRDNFLGMYEHRFAKSGLSAIQKATLECVGASRQGSYLVFDNFVCMI
;
A
#
# COMPACT_ATOMS: atom_id res chain seq x y z
N MET A 1 12.89 7.88 -13.46
CA MET A 1 11.52 8.07 -12.92
C MET A 1 10.85 6.72 -12.69
N ASP A 2 10.94 5.78 -13.63
CA ASP A 2 10.28 4.46 -13.52
C ASP A 2 10.76 3.60 -12.33
N ALA A 3 12.05 3.69 -11.98
CA ALA A 3 12.58 3.03 -10.78
C ALA A 3 11.91 3.53 -9.48
N LEU A 4 11.60 4.82 -9.40
CA LEU A 4 10.91 5.41 -8.25
C LEU A 4 9.44 4.99 -8.21
N ILE A 5 8.78 4.91 -9.37
CA ILE A 5 7.41 4.41 -9.48
C ILE A 5 7.35 2.93 -9.07
N SER A 6 8.33 2.13 -9.50
CA SER A 6 8.43 0.71 -9.15
C SER A 6 8.65 0.52 -7.66
N ALA A 7 9.58 1.27 -7.05
CA ALA A 7 9.79 1.25 -5.61
C ALA A 7 8.53 1.68 -4.83
N ALA A 8 7.81 2.71 -5.30
CA ALA A 8 6.57 3.14 -4.67
C ALA A 8 5.47 2.07 -4.76
N LEU A 9 5.38 1.38 -5.89
CA LEU A 9 4.45 0.27 -6.06
C LEU A 9 4.79 -0.91 -5.16
N GLU A 10 6.06 -1.31 -5.12
CA GLU A 10 6.56 -2.37 -4.24
C GLU A 10 6.20 -2.07 -2.79
N GLU A 11 6.39 -0.83 -2.36
CA GLU A 11 6.07 -0.39 -1.01
C GLU A 11 4.58 -0.44 -0.70
N VAL A 12 3.72 0.07 -1.60
CA VAL A 12 2.26 0.01 -1.46
C VAL A 12 1.78 -1.44 -1.41
N CYS A 13 2.33 -2.32 -2.25
CA CYS A 13 1.93 -3.72 -2.32
C CYS A 13 2.42 -4.51 -1.11
N ALA A 14 3.61 -4.19 -0.59
CA ALA A 14 4.14 -4.79 0.63
C ALA A 14 3.20 -4.56 1.82
N ARG A 15 2.50 -3.41 1.90
CA ARG A 15 1.62 -3.11 3.05
C ARG A 15 0.31 -3.88 3.04
N LEU A 16 0.03 -4.71 2.03
CA LEU A 16 -1.12 -5.61 2.00
C LEU A 16 -2.42 -4.93 2.45
N ALA A 17 -3.16 -5.53 3.39
CA ALA A 17 -4.47 -5.06 3.83
C ALA A 17 -4.42 -3.77 4.66
N THR A 18 -3.26 -3.43 5.24
CA THR A 18 -3.12 -2.20 6.03
C THR A 18 -2.89 -0.98 5.15
N GLY A 19 -2.29 -1.16 3.97
CA GLY A 19 -1.92 -0.06 3.08
C GLY A 19 -0.90 0.89 3.71
N ILE A 20 -0.49 1.90 2.96
CA ILE A 20 0.51 2.88 3.39
C ILE A 20 -0.06 4.30 3.38
N THR A 21 0.16 5.06 4.45
CA THR A 21 -0.19 6.49 4.46
C THR A 21 0.72 7.25 3.50
N VAL A 22 0.22 8.35 2.94
CA VAL A 22 1.01 9.20 2.01
C VAL A 22 2.33 9.67 2.66
N SER A 23 2.31 10.07 3.94
CA SER A 23 3.54 10.47 4.66
C SER A 23 4.54 9.32 4.86
N ASN A 24 4.05 8.10 5.15
CA ASN A 24 4.93 6.95 5.34
C ASN A 24 5.53 6.49 4.01
N LEU A 25 4.79 6.63 2.89
CA LEU A 25 5.31 6.37 1.55
C LEU A 25 6.54 7.23 1.25
N TRP A 26 6.50 8.53 1.57
CA TRP A 26 7.66 9.42 1.38
C TRP A 26 8.86 9.04 2.22
N THR A 27 8.61 8.58 3.45
CA THR A 27 9.66 8.10 4.34
C THR A 27 10.31 6.84 3.78
N ALA A 28 9.50 5.89 3.31
CA ALA A 28 9.98 4.63 2.71
C ALA A 28 10.78 4.87 1.42
N LEU A 29 10.39 5.85 0.62
CA LEU A 29 11.06 6.17 -0.65
C LEU A 29 12.35 6.98 -0.51
N ARG A 30 12.71 7.47 0.69
CA ARG A 30 13.90 8.32 0.87
C ARG A 30 15.17 7.67 0.31
N GLY A 31 15.42 6.40 0.63
CA GLY A 31 16.63 5.70 0.15
C GLY A 31 16.69 5.62 -1.38
N THR A 32 15.56 5.38 -2.04
CA THR A 32 15.47 5.34 -3.51
C THR A 32 15.64 6.73 -4.12
N LEU A 33 15.09 7.77 -3.49
CA LEU A 33 15.22 9.16 -3.93
C LEU A 33 16.67 9.67 -3.83
N ASP A 34 17.33 9.37 -2.72
CA ASP A 34 18.73 9.70 -2.48
C ASP A 34 19.63 9.02 -3.51
N THR A 35 19.38 7.73 -3.79
CA THR A 35 20.10 6.96 -4.81
C THR A 35 19.89 7.52 -6.22
N ALA A 36 18.68 8.03 -6.50
CA ALA A 36 18.35 8.64 -7.79
C ALA A 36 18.82 10.10 -7.90
N GLY A 37 19.41 10.69 -6.85
CA GLY A 37 19.81 12.10 -6.81
C GLY A 37 18.63 13.07 -6.97
N LEU A 38 17.41 12.63 -6.63
CA LEU A 38 16.19 13.40 -6.83
C LEU A 38 15.71 13.97 -5.49
N PRO A 39 15.71 15.30 -5.30
CA PRO A 39 15.13 15.88 -4.10
C PRO A 39 13.63 15.62 -4.05
N LEU A 40 13.09 15.28 -2.88
CA LEU A 40 11.65 15.12 -2.65
C LEU A 40 10.94 16.49 -2.69
N GLY A 41 10.81 17.04 -3.89
CA GLY A 41 10.11 18.30 -4.15
C GLY A 41 8.61 18.10 -4.40
N PRO A 42 7.81 19.18 -4.30
CA PRO A 42 6.37 19.13 -4.58
C PRO A 42 6.03 18.62 -5.99
N ALA A 43 6.85 18.96 -6.98
CA ALA A 43 6.69 18.49 -8.36
C ALA A 43 6.88 16.96 -8.49
N VAL A 44 7.84 16.39 -7.76
CA VAL A 44 8.10 14.95 -7.74
C VAL A 44 6.96 14.22 -7.04
N LYS A 45 6.52 14.71 -5.88
CA LYS A 45 5.36 14.15 -5.16
C LYS A 45 4.11 14.13 -6.04
N ARG A 46 3.75 15.26 -6.66
CA ARG A 46 2.58 15.36 -7.55
C ARG A 46 2.67 14.44 -8.77
N THR A 47 3.83 14.37 -9.40
CA THR A 47 4.03 13.49 -10.56
C THR A 47 3.89 12.03 -10.16
N LEU A 48 4.52 11.62 -9.06
CA LEU A 48 4.45 10.25 -8.55
C LEU A 48 3.03 9.90 -8.13
N TRP A 49 2.33 10.81 -7.44
CA TRP A 49 0.93 10.65 -7.06
C TRP A 49 0.02 10.41 -8.27
N ALA A 50 0.08 11.28 -9.27
CA ALA A 50 -0.70 11.14 -10.49
C ALA A 50 -0.40 9.83 -11.24
N ARG A 51 0.87 9.40 -11.25
CA ARG A 51 1.26 8.12 -11.87
C ARG A 51 0.73 6.92 -11.10
N LEU A 52 0.81 6.92 -9.77
CA LEU A 52 0.28 5.85 -8.93
C LEU A 52 -1.23 5.72 -9.11
N LEU A 53 -1.97 6.82 -9.11
CA LEU A 53 -3.43 6.81 -9.31
C LEU A 53 -3.86 6.44 -10.73
N SER A 54 -3.01 6.67 -11.73
CA SER A 54 -3.27 6.20 -13.10
C SER A 54 -3.28 4.66 -13.20
N LEU A 55 -2.70 3.97 -12.21
CA LEU A 55 -2.68 2.52 -12.16
C LEU A 55 -3.97 2.04 -11.51
N ARG A 56 -4.82 1.37 -12.29
CA ARG A 56 -6.12 0.81 -11.85
C ARG A 56 -6.03 -0.29 -10.78
N VAL A 57 -4.85 -0.54 -10.24
CA VAL A 57 -4.59 -1.52 -9.20
C VAL A 57 -4.38 -0.88 -7.82
N ILE A 58 -4.37 0.46 -7.74
CA ILE A 58 -4.24 1.21 -6.48
C ILE A 58 -5.56 1.92 -6.20
N SER A 59 -6.01 1.83 -4.96
CA SER A 59 -7.18 2.54 -4.44
C SER A 59 -6.76 3.46 -3.30
N LEU A 60 -7.45 4.57 -3.17
CA LEU A 60 -7.32 5.48 -2.02
C LEU A 60 -8.36 5.12 -0.97
N VAL A 61 -7.93 4.99 0.27
CA VAL A 61 -8.80 4.72 1.41
C VAL A 61 -8.50 5.67 2.57
N GLU A 62 -9.51 5.99 3.34
CA GLU A 62 -9.44 6.84 4.52
C GLU A 62 -9.96 6.09 5.75
N GLY A 63 -9.40 6.39 6.92
CA GLY A 63 -9.72 5.70 8.18
C GLY A 63 -8.78 4.54 8.51
N ASP A 64 -8.75 4.19 9.80
CA ASP A 64 -7.80 3.20 10.33
C ASP A 64 -8.40 1.79 10.42
N ARG A 65 -9.64 1.67 10.92
CA ARG A 65 -10.35 0.38 11.05
C ARG A 65 -11.32 0.10 9.90
N ASP A 66 -12.15 1.08 9.53
CA ASP A 66 -13.25 0.88 8.57
C ASP A 66 -12.92 1.34 7.14
N MET A 67 -11.63 1.33 6.76
CA MET A 67 -11.05 1.83 5.50
C MET A 67 -12.08 2.11 4.40
N VAL A 68 -12.51 3.37 4.32
CA VAL A 68 -13.55 3.81 3.40
C VAL A 68 -12.88 4.27 2.10
N PRO A 69 -13.30 3.76 0.93
CA PRO A 69 -12.79 4.24 -0.35
C PRO A 69 -13.02 5.74 -0.52
N VAL A 70 -11.98 6.47 -0.90
CA VAL A 70 -12.10 7.88 -1.28
C VAL A 70 -12.85 7.96 -2.61
N ALA A 71 -13.92 8.75 -2.66
CA ALA A 71 -14.75 8.88 -3.84
C ALA A 71 -14.01 9.58 -4.99
N ALA A 72 -14.34 9.19 -6.23
CA ALA A 72 -13.79 9.82 -7.42
C ALA A 72 -14.19 11.31 -7.48
N GLY A 73 -13.22 12.19 -7.71
CA GLY A 73 -13.39 13.64 -7.75
C GLY A 73 -13.10 14.36 -6.44
N GLU A 74 -12.83 13.64 -5.35
CA GLU A 74 -12.41 14.21 -4.06
C GLU A 74 -11.11 15.02 -4.19
N PRO A 75 -10.93 16.09 -3.38
CA PRO A 75 -9.71 16.90 -3.40
C PRO A 75 -8.45 16.06 -3.16
N ALA A 76 -8.53 15.04 -2.29
CA ALA A 76 -7.43 14.14 -1.97
C ALA A 76 -7.00 13.22 -3.14
N GLU A 77 -7.84 13.04 -4.16
CA GLU A 77 -7.44 12.33 -5.38
C GLU A 77 -6.53 13.21 -6.25
N LYS A 78 -6.79 14.52 -6.28
CA LYS A 78 -6.11 15.48 -7.17
C LYS A 78 -4.89 16.13 -6.52
N ASP A 79 -4.91 16.28 -5.20
CA ASP A 79 -3.92 16.99 -4.42
C ASP A 79 -3.28 16.04 -3.39
N VAL A 80 -1.97 15.82 -3.55
CA VAL A 80 -1.20 14.90 -2.72
C VAL A 80 -0.93 15.50 -1.34
N GLU A 81 -0.83 16.82 -1.24
CA GLU A 81 -0.69 17.54 0.01
C GLU A 81 -2.00 17.49 0.83
N GLU A 82 -3.15 17.51 0.17
CA GLU A 82 -4.46 17.26 0.80
C GLU A 82 -4.59 15.83 1.29
N ALA A 83 -4.23 14.85 0.45
CA ALA A 83 -4.24 13.44 0.80
C ALA A 83 -3.33 13.16 2.02
N GLU A 84 -2.17 13.82 2.07
CA GLU A 84 -1.23 13.75 3.18
C GLU A 84 -1.85 14.32 4.46
N ARG A 85 -2.50 15.49 4.39
CA ARG A 85 -3.13 16.14 5.54
C ARG A 85 -4.28 15.32 6.13
N ARG A 86 -5.05 14.67 5.26
CA ARG A 86 -6.19 13.81 5.64
C ARG A 86 -5.77 12.42 6.13
N GLY A 87 -4.48 12.07 6.02
CA GLY A 87 -4.00 10.75 6.40
C GLY A 87 -4.50 9.64 5.48
N VAL A 88 -4.78 9.97 4.21
CA VAL A 88 -5.20 8.99 3.20
C VAL A 88 -4.13 7.91 3.03
N ARG A 89 -4.59 6.69 2.74
CA ARG A 89 -3.74 5.53 2.52
C ARG A 89 -3.89 5.05 1.09
N LEU A 90 -2.77 4.63 0.50
CA LEU A 90 -2.77 3.87 -0.74
C LEU A 90 -2.89 2.38 -0.40
N LEU A 91 -3.82 1.72 -1.08
CA LEU A 91 -4.10 0.31 -0.90
C LEU A 91 -4.02 -0.38 -2.26
N ALA A 92 -3.21 -1.44 -2.34
CA ALA A 92 -3.21 -2.30 -3.52
C ALA A 92 -4.51 -3.11 -3.59
N SER A 93 -5.00 -3.34 -4.81
CA SER A 93 -6.18 -4.17 -5.08
C SER A 93 -6.01 -5.57 -4.48
N ALA A 94 -7.13 -6.20 -4.08
CA ALA A 94 -7.11 -7.51 -3.46
C ALA A 94 -6.32 -8.55 -4.30
N ALA A 95 -6.47 -8.53 -5.62
CA ALA A 95 -5.75 -9.44 -6.52
C ALA A 95 -4.22 -9.27 -6.45
N ILE A 96 -3.71 -8.04 -6.34
CA ILE A 96 -2.27 -7.79 -6.22
C ILE A 96 -1.77 -8.20 -4.84
N ARG A 97 -2.53 -7.92 -3.78
CA ARG A 97 -2.17 -8.38 -2.42
C ARG A 97 -2.10 -9.90 -2.35
N ASP A 98 -3.06 -10.58 -2.97
CA ASP A 98 -3.08 -12.03 -3.03
C ASP A 98 -1.85 -12.59 -3.76
N ASN A 99 -1.42 -11.94 -4.85
CA ASN A 99 -0.17 -12.29 -5.54
C ASN A 99 1.07 -12.11 -4.63
N PHE A 100 1.12 -11.03 -3.84
CA PHE A 100 2.21 -10.78 -2.88
C PHE A 100 2.26 -11.81 -1.73
N LEU A 101 1.14 -12.46 -1.45
CA LEU A 101 1.06 -13.61 -0.53
C LEU A 101 1.40 -14.95 -1.21
N GLY A 102 1.80 -14.93 -2.48
CA GLY A 102 2.09 -16.14 -3.27
C GLY A 102 0.84 -16.85 -3.80
N MET A 103 -0.34 -16.24 -3.71
CA MET A 103 -1.62 -16.84 -4.08
C MET A 103 -2.00 -16.62 -5.56
N TYR A 104 -1.03 -16.81 -6.47
CA TYR A 104 -1.20 -16.52 -7.91
C TYR A 104 -2.29 -17.37 -8.58
N GLU A 105 -2.35 -18.66 -8.24
CA GLU A 105 -3.27 -19.63 -8.86
C GLU A 105 -4.51 -19.94 -8.00
N HIS A 106 -4.74 -19.21 -6.90
CA HIS A 106 -5.92 -19.44 -6.06
C HIS A 106 -7.23 -19.43 -6.87
N ARG A 107 -7.33 -18.57 -7.89
CA ARG A 107 -8.50 -18.49 -8.77
C ARG A 107 -8.77 -19.77 -9.57
N PHE A 108 -7.79 -20.68 -9.66
CA PHE A 108 -7.87 -21.97 -10.35
C PHE A 108 -7.87 -23.17 -9.38
N ALA A 109 -7.71 -22.92 -8.07
CA ALA A 109 -7.70 -23.97 -7.06
C ALA A 109 -9.12 -24.50 -6.79
N LYS A 110 -9.26 -25.83 -6.68
CA LYS A 110 -10.55 -26.52 -6.40
C LYS A 110 -11.11 -26.23 -5.00
N SER A 111 -10.28 -25.74 -4.09
CA SER A 111 -10.63 -25.34 -2.74
C SER A 111 -9.88 -24.06 -2.39
N GLY A 112 -10.59 -23.03 -1.93
CA GLY A 112 -9.99 -21.78 -1.46
C GLY A 112 -9.29 -21.95 -0.12
N LEU A 113 -8.42 -20.99 0.21
CA LEU A 113 -7.85 -20.86 1.55
C LEU A 113 -8.94 -20.45 2.54
N SER A 114 -8.89 -20.99 3.76
CA SER A 114 -9.75 -20.50 4.83
C SER A 114 -9.36 -19.08 5.23
N ALA A 115 -10.29 -18.35 5.84
CA ALA A 115 -10.03 -17.00 6.35
C ALA A 115 -8.85 -16.97 7.33
N ILE A 116 -8.69 -18.01 8.16
CA ILE A 116 -7.59 -18.15 9.11
C ILE A 116 -6.25 -18.28 8.38
N GLN A 117 -6.18 -19.15 7.37
CA GLN A 117 -4.95 -19.35 6.60
C GLN A 117 -4.52 -18.07 5.87
N LYS A 118 -5.48 -17.33 5.31
CA LYS A 118 -5.20 -16.04 4.67
C LYS A 118 -4.69 -15.01 5.68
N ALA A 119 -5.34 -14.90 6.84
CA ALA A 119 -4.90 -13.99 7.90
C ALA A 119 -3.49 -14.33 8.42
N THR A 120 -3.15 -15.62 8.51
CA THR A 120 -1.79 -16.05 8.85
C THR A 120 -0.76 -15.58 7.81
N LEU A 121 -1.06 -15.73 6.51
CA LEU A 121 -0.18 -15.25 5.45
C LEU A 121 -0.02 -13.72 5.47
N GLU A 122 -1.10 -12.99 5.75
CA GLU A 122 -1.05 -11.53 5.93
C GLU A 122 -0.16 -11.13 7.11
N CYS A 123 -0.22 -11.84 8.23
CA CYS A 123 0.69 -11.63 9.37
C CYS A 123 2.15 -11.90 9.00
N VAL A 124 2.43 -13.02 8.31
CA VAL A 124 3.79 -13.34 7.86
C VAL A 124 4.30 -12.32 6.85
N GLY A 125 3.43 -11.79 5.98
CA GLY A 125 3.76 -10.70 5.06
C GLY A 125 4.10 -9.41 5.80
N ALA A 126 3.32 -9.07 6.83
CA ALA A 126 3.52 -7.86 7.62
C ALA A 126 4.80 -7.90 8.49
N SER A 127 5.17 -9.06 9.02
CA SER A 127 6.38 -9.20 9.86
C SER A 127 7.67 -8.85 9.10
N ARG A 128 7.69 -9.05 7.77
CA ARG A 128 8.82 -8.67 6.89
C ARG A 128 9.13 -7.17 6.91
N GLN A 129 8.17 -6.34 7.32
CA GLN A 129 8.31 -4.88 7.36
C GLN A 129 8.56 -4.33 8.77
N GLY A 130 8.81 -5.21 9.76
CA GLY A 130 9.18 -4.81 11.12
C GLY A 130 8.08 -4.04 11.88
N SER A 131 6.81 -4.18 11.48
CA SER A 131 5.68 -3.48 12.11
C SER A 131 4.91 -4.41 13.06
N TYR A 132 4.68 -3.98 14.30
CA TYR A 132 3.80 -4.66 15.25
C TYR A 132 2.34 -4.58 14.78
N LEU A 133 1.65 -5.71 14.63
CA LEU A 133 0.21 -5.76 14.41
C LEU A 133 -0.45 -6.65 15.46
N VAL A 134 -1.48 -6.11 16.11
CA VAL A 134 -2.42 -6.85 16.95
C VAL A 134 -3.69 -7.05 16.12
N PHE A 135 -3.97 -8.29 15.75
CA PHE A 135 -5.29 -8.69 15.27
C PHE A 135 -5.96 -9.51 16.38
N ASP A 136 -7.27 -9.30 16.59
CA ASP A 136 -8.06 -10.02 17.59
C ASP A 136 -7.72 -11.52 17.63
N ASN A 137 -7.10 -11.93 18.76
CA ASN A 137 -6.58 -13.25 19.12
C ASN A 137 -5.29 -13.78 18.46
N PHE A 138 -4.56 -13.02 17.66
CA PHE A 138 -3.18 -13.36 17.29
C PHE A 138 -2.26 -12.14 17.41
N VAL A 139 -1.50 -12.08 18.49
CA VAL A 139 -0.34 -11.19 18.59
C VAL A 139 0.79 -11.82 17.78
N CYS A 140 1.09 -11.27 16.61
CA CYS A 140 2.29 -11.66 15.89
C CYS A 140 3.48 -10.92 16.53
N MET A 141 4.11 -11.57 17.50
CA MET A 141 5.35 -11.12 18.14
C MET A 141 6.49 -11.94 17.54
N ILE A 142 7.42 -11.26 16.85
CA ILE A 142 8.79 -11.75 16.64
C ILE A 142 9.72 -10.67 17.18
#